data_AF-A0AAD8SPX6-F1
#
_entry.id   AF-A0AAD8SPX6-F1
#
_cell.length_a   1.000
_cell.length_b   1.000
_cell.length_c   1.000
_cell.angle_alpha   90.00
_cell.angle_beta   90.00
_cell.angle_gamma   90.00
#
_symmetry.space_group_name_H-M   'P 1'
#
loop_
_entity.id
_entity.type
_entity.pdbx_description
1 polymer ?
#
loop_
_entity_poly.entity_id
_entity_poly.type
_entity_poly.pdbx_seq_one_letter_code
_entity_poly.pdbx_strand_id
1 'polypeptide(L)'
;MAAAVDSLPSPSSSPTTAPSIPANSTLGRHLARRLAEVGARDVFTVPGDFNLTLLDEVEAEQPSGGGVRLVGCCNELNAAYAADGYARAGRGVGACAVTFTVGGLSAINAVAGAFSENLPLVCVVGGPSSNDYGSNRVLHHTIGLPDFTQELRCFQNVTCYQAVVNNLEDAHEQIDTAISTALKESKPVYISISCNLPSIPHPTFSHHPVPFFLSPRLSNQMSLEAAVEAAAAFLNKSVKPVLVGGPKMRVAKACKSFVEMADASGYPIAVMPSAKGLVPEHHSRFIGTYWGAVSTPFCAEIVESADAYLFAGPIFNDYSSVGYSLLIKKEKAIIVQPDRVVIGNGPAFGCILMKDFFHALASRLKKNTTAYENYSRIFVPQGEPISSDPGEPLRVNVLFKHVQTMLSGSSAVISETGDSWFNCQKLKLPEGCG
;
A
#
# COMPACT_ATOMS: atom_id res chain seq x y z
N MET A 1 33.51 18.24 77.44
CA MET A 1 32.35 17.36 77.67
C MET A 1 31.11 18.15 77.22
N ALA A 2 30.29 17.54 76.37
CA ALA A 2 29.08 18.06 75.69
C ALA A 2 29.31 19.05 74.52
N ALA A 3 29.40 18.50 73.31
CA ALA A 3 29.20 19.23 72.05
C ALA A 3 27.69 19.34 71.78
N ALA A 4 27.25 20.53 71.36
CA ALA A 4 25.87 20.82 71.02
C ALA A 4 25.42 20.06 69.77
N VAL A 5 24.23 19.47 69.84
CA VAL A 5 23.56 18.79 68.73
C VAL A 5 22.74 19.84 68.00
N ASP A 6 23.17 20.23 66.79
CA ASP A 6 22.37 21.05 65.88
C ASP A 6 21.20 20.21 65.35
N SER A 7 19.99 20.74 65.48
CA SER A 7 18.76 20.18 64.97
C SER A 7 18.70 20.33 63.44
N LEU A 8 18.55 19.21 62.72
CA LEU A 8 18.29 19.20 61.29
C LEU A 8 16.93 19.85 60.98
N PRO A 9 16.82 20.70 59.94
CA PRO A 9 15.53 21.25 59.53
C PRO A 9 14.67 20.16 58.87
N SER A 10 13.41 20.09 59.28
CA SER A 10 12.39 19.22 58.71
C SER A 10 12.09 19.60 57.26
N PRO A 11 11.96 18.64 56.33
CA PRO A 11 11.61 18.96 54.95
C PRO A 11 10.14 19.38 54.89
N SER A 12 9.89 20.62 54.49
CA SER A 12 8.57 21.11 54.11
C SER A 12 8.14 20.42 52.81
N SER A 13 7.39 19.33 52.90
CA SER A 13 6.74 18.71 51.76
C SER A 13 5.51 19.52 51.37
N SER A 14 5.69 20.53 50.51
CA SER A 14 4.58 21.04 49.70
C SER A 14 4.12 19.89 48.78
N PRO A 15 2.84 19.48 48.79
CA PRO A 15 2.37 18.48 47.85
C PRO A 15 2.51 19.07 46.44
N THR A 16 3.37 18.45 45.63
CA THR A 16 3.47 18.74 44.21
C THR A 16 2.11 18.42 43.59
N THR A 17 1.32 19.45 43.29
CA THR A 17 0.05 19.29 42.57
C THR A 17 0.36 18.58 41.25
N ALA A 18 -0.19 17.38 41.07
CA ALA A 18 -0.08 16.66 39.81
C ALA A 18 -0.56 17.59 38.67
N PRO A 19 0.15 17.66 37.54
CA PRO A 19 -0.26 18.52 36.44
C PRO A 19 -1.69 18.18 36.02
N SER A 20 -2.54 19.20 35.90
CA SER A 20 -3.93 19.04 35.47
C SER A 20 -3.98 18.50 34.05
N ILE A 21 -4.59 17.33 33.85
CA ILE A 21 -4.77 16.72 32.52
C ILE A 21 -5.72 17.63 31.71
N PRO A 22 -5.29 18.16 30.55
CA PRO A 22 -6.18 18.95 29.70
C PRO A 22 -7.40 18.12 29.28
N ALA A 23 -8.59 18.71 29.30
CA ALA A 23 -9.85 18.01 28.97
C ALA A 23 -9.88 17.42 27.55
N ASN A 24 -9.07 17.94 26.63
CA ASN A 24 -8.91 17.45 25.27
C ASN A 24 -7.81 16.37 25.12
N SER A 25 -7.24 15.86 26.23
CA SER A 25 -6.26 14.78 26.21
C SER A 25 -6.96 13.43 26.20
N THR A 26 -7.74 13.16 25.15
CA THR A 26 -8.59 11.97 25.05
C THR A 26 -8.05 11.00 23.99
N LEU A 27 -8.47 9.74 24.09
CA LEU A 27 -8.06 8.67 23.17
C LEU A 27 -8.52 8.94 21.73
N GLY A 28 -9.76 9.41 21.53
CA GLY A 28 -10.28 9.70 20.19
C GLY A 28 -9.52 10.83 19.50
N ARG A 29 -9.21 11.90 20.23
CA ARG A 29 -8.37 13.01 19.75
C ARG A 29 -6.92 12.57 19.50
N HIS A 30 -6.40 11.66 20.31
CA HIS A 30 -5.07 11.08 20.07
C HIS A 30 -5.02 10.30 18.75
N LEU A 31 -6.00 9.43 18.51
CA LEU A 31 -6.12 8.69 17.25
C LEU A 31 -6.20 9.64 16.05
N ALA A 32 -7.04 10.69 16.12
CA ALA A 32 -7.16 11.69 15.06
C ALA A 32 -5.82 12.38 14.74
N ARG A 33 -5.08 12.79 15.77
CA ARG A 33 -3.74 13.38 15.61
C ARG A 33 -2.77 12.41 14.94
N ARG A 34 -2.72 11.15 15.37
CA ARG A 34 -1.86 10.11 14.79
C ARG A 34 -2.18 9.82 13.33
N LEU A 35 -3.47 9.74 12.97
CA LEU A 35 -3.90 9.55 11.59
C LEU A 35 -3.49 10.74 10.71
N ALA A 36 -3.68 11.97 11.18
CA ALA A 36 -3.26 13.18 10.48
C ALA A 36 -1.74 13.23 10.25
N GLU A 37 -0.95 12.83 11.25
CA GLU A 37 0.52 12.77 11.17
C GLU A 37 1.03 11.84 10.07
N VAL A 38 0.35 10.72 9.84
CA VAL A 38 0.72 9.75 8.80
C VAL A 38 0.07 10.05 7.45
N GLY A 39 -0.56 11.21 7.32
CA GLY A 39 -1.09 11.76 6.08
C GLY A 39 -2.58 11.46 5.81
N ALA A 40 -3.26 10.72 6.68
CA ALA A 40 -4.71 10.53 6.53
C ALA A 40 -5.43 11.87 6.77
N ARG A 41 -6.19 12.34 5.79
CA ARG A 41 -7.00 13.56 5.89
C ARG A 41 -8.49 13.27 5.92
N ASP A 42 -8.88 12.07 5.53
CA ASP A 42 -10.24 11.57 5.50
C ASP A 42 -10.30 10.21 6.22
N VAL A 43 -11.26 10.06 7.12
CA VAL A 43 -11.66 8.78 7.71
C VAL A 43 -13.06 8.46 7.20
N PHE A 44 -13.17 7.39 6.43
CA PHE A 44 -14.43 6.92 5.87
C PHE A 44 -15.22 6.14 6.91
N THR A 45 -16.45 6.55 7.20
CA THR A 45 -17.15 6.04 8.38
C THR A 45 -18.61 5.69 8.14
N VAL A 46 -19.07 4.70 8.90
CA VAL A 46 -20.48 4.39 9.12
C VAL A 46 -20.71 4.43 10.63
N PRO A 47 -21.50 5.39 11.14
CA PRO A 47 -21.80 5.50 12.56
C PRO A 47 -22.58 4.30 13.09
N GLY A 48 -22.22 3.84 14.28
CA GLY A 48 -22.96 2.87 15.07
C GLY A 48 -22.67 3.07 16.55
N ASP A 49 -23.55 2.62 17.43
CA ASP A 49 -23.51 2.91 18.87
C ASP A 49 -22.16 2.60 19.56
N PHE A 50 -21.44 1.56 19.13
CA PHE A 50 -20.10 1.27 19.64
C PHE A 50 -18.99 2.25 19.21
N ASN A 51 -19.20 3.07 18.18
CA ASN A 51 -18.19 4.04 17.70
C ASN A 51 -18.61 5.52 17.82
N LEU A 52 -19.83 5.86 18.22
CA LEU A 52 -20.31 7.26 18.26
C LEU A 52 -19.39 8.19 19.06
N THR A 53 -19.06 7.83 20.31
CA THR A 53 -18.15 8.63 21.16
C THR A 53 -16.77 8.80 20.54
N LEU A 54 -16.28 7.79 19.81
CA LEU A 54 -15.02 7.90 19.09
C LEU A 54 -15.12 8.92 17.95
N LEU A 55 -16.20 8.88 17.18
CA LEU A 55 -16.44 9.80 16.07
C LEU A 55 -16.55 11.25 16.57
N ASP A 56 -17.27 11.49 17.68
CA ASP A 56 -17.39 12.82 18.29
C ASP A 56 -16.02 13.40 18.66
N GLU A 57 -15.15 12.61 19.29
CA GLU A 57 -13.80 13.04 19.67
C GLU A 57 -12.89 13.27 18.45
N VAL A 58 -13.01 12.45 17.40
CA VAL A 58 -12.27 12.64 16.14
C VAL A 58 -12.72 13.91 15.42
N GLU A 59 -14.03 14.16 15.34
CA GLU A 59 -14.59 15.37 14.74
C GLU A 59 -14.14 16.64 15.48
N ALA A 60 -14.14 16.59 16.81
CA ALA A 60 -13.76 17.71 17.65
C ALA A 60 -12.24 18.01 17.68
N GLU A 61 -11.40 17.15 17.09
CA GLU A 61 -9.96 17.35 16.98
C GLU A 61 -9.57 18.06 15.68
N GLN A 62 -9.59 19.39 15.71
CA GLN A 62 -9.24 20.24 14.57
C GLN A 62 -8.05 21.16 14.90
N PRO A 63 -6.80 20.66 14.88
CA PRO A 63 -5.62 21.47 15.10
C PRO A 63 -5.43 22.50 13.96
N SER A 64 -4.71 23.60 14.24
CA SER A 64 -4.50 24.71 13.30
C SER A 64 -3.82 24.34 11.97
N GLY A 65 -3.24 23.14 11.87
CA GLY A 65 -2.64 22.56 10.65
C GLY A 65 -3.57 21.61 9.86
N GLY A 66 -4.85 21.51 10.25
CA GLY A 66 -5.86 20.63 9.64
C GLY A 66 -5.93 19.28 10.34
N GLY A 67 -7.10 18.96 10.89
CA GLY A 67 -7.43 17.65 11.45
C GLY A 67 -7.80 16.63 10.38
N VAL A 68 -8.39 15.54 10.82
CA VAL A 68 -9.00 14.53 9.94
C VAL A 68 -10.47 14.87 9.75
N ARG A 69 -11.00 14.67 8.54
CA ARG A 69 -12.43 14.81 8.27
C ARG A 69 -13.11 13.45 8.33
N LEU A 70 -14.30 13.39 8.92
CA LEU A 70 -15.16 12.23 8.84
C LEU A 70 -15.97 12.28 7.53
N VAL A 71 -15.88 11.22 6.73
CA VAL A 71 -16.62 11.08 5.46
C VAL A 71 -17.63 9.95 5.62
N GLY A 72 -18.91 10.32 5.73
CA GLY A 72 -20.00 9.34 5.82
C GLY A 72 -20.12 8.50 4.55
N CYS A 73 -20.32 7.19 4.71
CA CYS A 73 -20.53 6.24 3.62
C CYS A 73 -21.86 5.48 3.78
N CYS A 74 -22.38 4.95 2.67
CA CYS A 74 -23.66 4.24 2.68
C CYS A 74 -23.62 2.90 3.45
N ASN A 75 -22.46 2.22 3.43
CA ASN A 75 -22.21 0.97 4.15
C ASN A 75 -20.70 0.78 4.37
N GLU A 76 -20.34 -0.19 5.18
CA GLU A 76 -18.98 -0.41 5.68
C GLU A 76 -18.05 -1.01 4.63
N LEU A 77 -18.58 -1.84 3.72
CA LEU A 77 -17.84 -2.33 2.56
C LEU A 77 -17.35 -1.15 1.71
N ASN A 78 -18.24 -0.21 1.41
CA ASN A 78 -17.94 0.98 0.62
C ASN A 78 -17.02 1.94 1.38
N ALA A 79 -17.19 2.09 2.69
CA ALA A 79 -16.29 2.90 3.52
C ALA A 79 -14.85 2.38 3.45
N ALA A 80 -14.66 1.06 3.59
CA ALA A 80 -13.35 0.45 3.53
C ALA A 80 -12.76 0.46 2.10
N TYR A 81 -13.55 0.31 1.04
CA TYR A 81 -13.04 0.50 -0.34
C TYR A 81 -12.73 1.96 -0.67
N ALA A 82 -13.44 2.93 -0.09
CA ALA A 82 -13.09 4.34 -0.21
C ALA A 82 -11.73 4.62 0.46
N ALA A 83 -11.47 4.01 1.62
CA ALA A 83 -10.15 4.05 2.27
C ALA A 83 -9.06 3.38 1.42
N ASP A 84 -9.35 2.23 0.77
CA ASP A 84 -8.43 1.57 -0.18
C ASP A 84 -8.07 2.51 -1.35
N GLY A 85 -9.07 3.09 -2.01
CA GLY A 85 -8.86 4.06 -3.10
C GLY A 85 -8.09 5.31 -2.66
N TYR A 86 -8.34 5.80 -1.44
CA TYR A 86 -7.59 6.91 -0.86
C TYR A 86 -6.10 6.58 -0.68
N ALA A 87 -5.78 5.37 -0.19
CA ALA A 87 -4.41 4.91 -0.06
C ALA A 87 -3.70 4.79 -1.42
N ARG A 88 -4.41 4.34 -2.47
CA ARG A 88 -3.87 4.26 -3.85
C ARG A 88 -3.52 5.62 -4.43
N ALA A 89 -4.30 6.65 -4.13
CA ALA A 89 -4.09 8.00 -4.63
C ALA A 89 -2.81 8.68 -4.10
N GLY A 90 -2.01 7.99 -3.28
CA GLY A 90 -0.73 8.51 -2.78
C GLY A 90 -0.88 9.55 -1.68
N ARG A 91 -2.07 9.70 -1.09
CA ARG A 91 -2.38 10.66 -0.02
C ARG A 91 -1.97 10.15 1.38
N GLY A 92 -1.08 9.18 1.46
CA GLY A 92 -0.66 8.55 2.71
C GLY A 92 -1.46 7.29 3.02
N VAL A 93 -1.96 7.20 4.26
CA VAL A 93 -2.69 6.03 4.79
C VAL A 93 -4.19 6.18 4.51
N GLY A 94 -4.84 5.10 4.09
CA GLY A 94 -6.31 5.01 4.07
C GLY A 94 -6.85 4.66 5.45
N ALA A 95 -7.93 5.28 5.90
CA ALA A 95 -8.51 4.99 7.20
C ALA A 95 -10.04 4.86 7.12
N CYS A 96 -10.59 3.85 7.79
CA CYS A 96 -12.04 3.71 7.97
C CYS A 96 -12.40 3.46 9.44
N ALA A 97 -13.60 3.86 9.83
CA ALA A 97 -14.13 3.69 11.18
C ALA A 97 -15.57 3.14 11.14
N VAL A 98 -15.78 1.94 11.67
CA VAL A 98 -17.07 1.21 11.62
C VAL A 98 -17.45 0.64 12.98
N THR A 99 -18.68 0.14 13.12
CA THR A 99 -19.18 -0.45 14.38
C THR A 99 -18.83 -1.94 14.51
N PHE A 100 -18.88 -2.47 15.73
CA PHE A 100 -18.48 -3.83 16.08
C PHE A 100 -19.23 -4.90 15.30
N THR A 101 -18.51 -5.91 14.83
CA THR A 101 -18.99 -7.15 14.20
C THR A 101 -19.84 -6.95 12.94
N VAL A 102 -21.03 -6.35 13.01
CA VAL A 102 -21.86 -6.14 11.80
C VAL A 102 -21.17 -5.21 10.80
N GLY A 103 -20.48 -4.19 11.31
CA GLY A 103 -19.74 -3.24 10.49
C GLY A 103 -18.38 -3.79 10.07
N GLY A 104 -17.58 -4.25 11.02
CA GLY A 104 -16.25 -4.79 10.73
C GLY A 104 -16.28 -6.03 9.82
N LEU A 105 -17.22 -6.97 9.98
CA LEU A 105 -17.33 -8.12 9.07
C LEU A 105 -17.81 -7.74 7.66
N SER A 106 -18.46 -6.59 7.48
CA SER A 106 -18.76 -6.04 6.15
C SER A 106 -17.52 -5.38 5.53
N ALA A 107 -16.77 -4.61 6.34
CA ALA A 107 -15.51 -3.96 5.93
C ALA A 107 -14.37 -4.95 5.62
N ILE A 108 -14.37 -6.14 6.22
CA ILE A 108 -13.25 -7.11 6.13
C ILE A 108 -12.88 -7.50 4.70
N ASN A 109 -13.85 -7.51 3.77
CA ASN A 109 -13.60 -7.85 2.38
C ASN A 109 -12.69 -6.82 1.69
N ALA A 110 -12.98 -5.53 1.88
CA ALA A 110 -12.13 -4.46 1.38
C ALA A 110 -10.77 -4.43 2.09
N VAL A 111 -10.72 -4.75 3.39
CA VAL A 111 -9.46 -4.88 4.14
C VAL A 111 -8.59 -6.01 3.57
N ALA A 112 -9.17 -7.16 3.25
CA ALA A 112 -8.47 -8.25 2.55
C ALA A 112 -8.00 -7.84 1.14
N GLY A 113 -8.78 -7.01 0.44
CA GLY A 113 -8.38 -6.35 -0.80
C GLY A 113 -7.12 -5.49 -0.62
N ALA A 114 -7.13 -4.58 0.36
CA ALA A 114 -5.98 -3.74 0.70
C ALA A 114 -4.74 -4.57 1.08
N PHE A 115 -4.94 -5.69 1.78
CA PHE A 115 -3.87 -6.64 2.08
C PHE A 115 -3.27 -7.23 0.79
N SER A 116 -4.11 -7.70 -0.13
CA SER A 116 -3.68 -8.26 -1.42
C SER A 116 -2.90 -7.25 -2.26
N GLU A 117 -3.29 -5.97 -2.16
CA GLU A 117 -2.80 -4.87 -2.99
C GLU A 117 -1.63 -4.08 -2.38
N ASN A 118 -1.18 -4.50 -1.19
CA ASN A 118 -0.09 -3.90 -0.42
C ASN A 118 -0.37 -2.42 -0.08
N LEU A 119 -1.56 -2.13 0.43
CA LEU A 119 -1.96 -0.79 0.84
C LEU A 119 -1.90 -0.61 2.36
N PRO A 120 -1.33 0.49 2.87
CA PRO A 120 -1.40 0.84 4.28
C PRO A 120 -2.80 1.38 4.59
N LEU A 121 -3.61 0.57 5.27
CA LEU A 121 -4.98 0.90 5.65
C LEU A 121 -5.22 0.66 7.14
N VAL A 122 -5.79 1.63 7.85
CA VAL A 122 -6.13 1.50 9.27
C VAL A 122 -7.65 1.30 9.39
N CYS A 123 -8.06 0.09 9.72
CA CYS A 123 -9.46 -0.25 10.00
C CYS A 123 -9.72 -0.11 11.49
N VAL A 124 -10.48 0.92 11.87
CA VAL A 124 -10.87 1.18 13.25
C VAL A 124 -12.29 0.66 13.47
N VAL A 125 -12.48 -0.11 14.53
CA VAL A 125 -13.78 -0.64 14.92
C VAL A 125 -14.12 -0.19 16.34
N GLY A 126 -15.27 0.47 16.52
CA GLY A 126 -15.81 0.70 17.86
C GLY A 126 -16.21 -0.64 18.45
N GLY A 127 -15.63 -1.03 19.58
CA GLY A 127 -15.80 -2.33 20.22
C GLY A 127 -16.63 -2.26 21.51
N PRO A 128 -16.91 -3.43 22.12
CA PRO A 128 -17.61 -3.53 23.40
C PRO A 128 -17.00 -2.68 24.50
N SER A 129 -17.82 -2.31 25.48
CA SER A 129 -17.33 -1.61 26.68
C SER A 129 -16.23 -2.42 27.34
N SER A 130 -15.18 -1.76 27.82
CA SER A 130 -14.07 -2.42 28.51
C SER A 130 -14.54 -3.21 29.74
N ASN A 131 -15.67 -2.81 30.35
CA ASN A 131 -16.27 -3.47 31.50
C ASN A 131 -16.97 -4.81 31.17
N ASP A 132 -17.25 -5.09 29.89
CA ASP A 132 -17.93 -6.33 29.50
C ASP A 132 -16.94 -7.48 29.28
N TYR A 133 -15.66 -7.18 29.02
CA TYR A 133 -14.63 -8.20 28.88
C TYR A 133 -14.46 -9.00 30.17
N GLY A 134 -14.37 -10.33 30.05
CA GLY A 134 -14.30 -11.24 31.21
C GLY A 134 -15.63 -11.44 31.95
N SER A 135 -16.72 -10.84 31.47
CA SER A 135 -18.08 -11.12 31.94
C SER A 135 -18.76 -12.21 31.09
N ASN A 136 -19.90 -12.72 31.55
CA ASN A 136 -20.77 -13.63 30.77
C ASN A 136 -21.88 -12.89 30.02
N ARG A 137 -21.71 -11.59 29.76
CA ARG A 137 -22.72 -10.78 29.06
C ARG A 137 -22.72 -11.11 27.57
N VAL A 138 -23.93 -11.24 27.02
CA VAL A 138 -24.16 -11.32 25.58
C VAL A 138 -24.59 -9.95 25.11
N LEU A 139 -23.94 -9.43 24.08
CA LEU A 139 -24.20 -8.09 23.55
C LEU A 139 -24.90 -8.17 22.19
N HIS A 140 -25.68 -7.14 21.87
CA HIS A 140 -26.14 -6.91 20.51
C HIS A 140 -24.95 -6.76 19.56
N HIS A 141 -25.18 -6.98 18.28
CA HIS A 141 -24.16 -7.13 17.24
C HIS A 141 -23.19 -8.32 17.42
N THR A 142 -23.35 -9.19 18.42
CA THR A 142 -22.58 -10.45 18.52
C THR A 142 -23.34 -11.65 17.95
N ILE A 143 -22.68 -12.81 17.81
CA ILE A 143 -23.35 -14.06 17.42
C ILE A 143 -24.17 -14.70 18.57
N GLY A 144 -24.39 -13.98 19.67
CA GLY A 144 -25.14 -14.47 20.83
C GLY A 144 -24.30 -15.22 21.86
N LEU A 145 -22.97 -15.09 21.82
CA LEU A 145 -22.03 -15.70 22.76
C LEU A 145 -21.24 -14.62 23.53
N PRO A 146 -20.83 -14.87 24.78
CA PRO A 146 -19.96 -13.97 25.55
C PRO A 146 -18.49 -14.08 25.10
N ASP A 147 -18.25 -13.94 23.79
CA ASP A 147 -16.94 -13.99 23.15
C ASP A 147 -16.76 -12.80 22.20
N PHE A 148 -16.04 -11.79 22.66
CA PHE A 148 -15.76 -10.59 21.88
C PHE A 148 -14.51 -10.71 21.00
N THR A 149 -13.87 -11.88 20.97
CA THR A 149 -12.73 -12.13 20.07
C THR A 149 -13.15 -12.65 18.69
N GLN A 150 -14.46 -12.88 18.48
CA GLN A 150 -15.03 -13.37 17.23
C GLN A 150 -14.59 -12.58 15.98
N GLU A 151 -14.68 -11.25 16.03
CA GLU A 151 -14.31 -10.37 14.90
C GLU A 151 -12.79 -10.31 14.73
N LEU A 152 -12.06 -10.17 15.84
CA LEU A 152 -10.60 -10.18 15.84
C LEU A 152 -10.04 -11.41 15.11
N ARG A 153 -10.58 -12.61 15.39
CA ARG A 153 -10.15 -13.86 14.73
C ARG A 153 -10.35 -13.83 13.22
N CYS A 154 -11.37 -13.16 12.72
CA CYS A 154 -11.57 -12.99 11.28
C CYS A 154 -10.48 -12.08 10.68
N PHE A 155 -10.18 -10.96 11.34
CA PHE A 155 -9.21 -9.98 10.85
C PHE A 155 -7.75 -10.45 10.90
N GLN A 156 -7.40 -11.39 11.78
CA GLN A 156 -6.03 -11.91 11.95
C GLN A 156 -5.38 -12.42 10.65
N ASN A 157 -6.17 -12.98 9.73
CA ASN A 157 -5.64 -13.54 8.47
C ASN A 157 -5.48 -12.50 7.35
N VAL A 158 -6.02 -11.30 7.53
CA VAL A 158 -6.10 -10.27 6.47
C VAL A 158 -5.56 -8.92 6.91
N THR A 159 -4.84 -8.87 8.03
CA THR A 159 -4.15 -7.68 8.56
C THR A 159 -2.76 -8.04 9.07
N CYS A 160 -1.81 -7.11 9.02
CA CYS A 160 -0.43 -7.35 9.49
C CYS A 160 -0.24 -7.13 10.99
N TYR A 161 -1.21 -6.46 11.65
CA TYR A 161 -1.24 -6.24 13.08
C TYR A 161 -2.68 -5.99 13.54
N GLN A 162 -2.98 -6.39 14.78
CA GLN A 162 -4.28 -6.19 15.40
C GLN A 162 -4.10 -5.62 16.82
N ALA A 163 -4.80 -4.52 17.12
CA ALA A 163 -4.88 -3.92 18.44
C ALA A 163 -6.30 -4.05 19.00
N VAL A 164 -6.42 -4.34 20.29
CA VAL A 164 -7.68 -4.30 21.05
C VAL A 164 -7.49 -3.39 22.24
N VAL A 165 -7.91 -2.13 22.08
CA VAL A 165 -7.75 -1.06 23.06
C VAL A 165 -8.93 -1.12 24.05
N ASN A 166 -8.72 -1.84 25.15
CA ASN A 166 -9.66 -1.94 26.27
C ASN A 166 -9.12 -1.32 27.57
N ASN A 167 -7.91 -0.75 27.53
CA ASN A 167 -7.25 -0.05 28.64
C ASN A 167 -6.56 1.23 28.13
N LEU A 168 -6.73 2.35 28.84
CA LEU A 168 -6.17 3.65 28.46
C LEU A 168 -4.65 3.72 28.63
N GLU A 169 -4.10 3.00 29.60
CA GLU A 169 -2.66 2.97 29.88
C GLU A 169 -1.87 2.38 28.69
N ASP A 170 -2.45 1.39 28.00
CA ASP A 170 -1.82 0.68 26.89
C ASP A 170 -2.14 1.31 25.52
N ALA A 171 -3.19 2.14 25.45
CA ALA A 171 -3.80 2.60 24.21
C ALA A 171 -2.83 3.34 23.27
N HIS A 172 -1.96 4.18 23.84
CA HIS A 172 -0.96 4.94 23.09
C HIS A 172 -0.01 3.99 22.33
N GLU A 173 0.56 3.01 23.02
CA GLU A 173 1.50 2.05 22.43
C GLU A 173 0.83 1.16 21.38
N GLN A 174 -0.40 0.70 21.65
CA GLN A 174 -1.13 -0.16 20.72
C GLN A 174 -1.47 0.55 19.41
N ILE A 175 -1.93 1.81 19.48
CA ILE A 175 -2.25 2.61 18.29
C ILE A 175 -0.98 2.91 17.49
N ASP A 176 0.09 3.33 18.15
CA ASP A 176 1.37 3.62 17.49
C ASP A 176 1.95 2.39 16.81
N THR A 177 1.92 1.25 17.49
CA THR A 177 2.42 -0.01 16.95
C THR A 177 1.61 -0.45 15.73
N ALA A 178 0.27 -0.34 15.78
CA ALA A 178 -0.59 -0.66 14.65
C ALA A 178 -0.28 0.25 13.44
N ILE A 179 -0.29 1.57 13.61
CA ILE A 179 -0.07 2.51 12.51
C ILE A 179 1.34 2.36 11.92
N SER A 180 2.37 2.25 12.78
CA SER A 180 3.75 2.07 12.31
C SER A 180 3.94 0.75 11.56
N THR A 181 3.29 -0.33 11.99
CA THR A 181 3.34 -1.63 11.30
C THR A 181 2.62 -1.56 9.95
N ALA A 182 1.47 -0.87 9.86
CA ALA A 182 0.74 -0.66 8.61
C ALA A 182 1.62 0.02 7.56
N LEU A 183 2.32 1.09 7.97
CA LEU A 183 3.24 1.84 7.12
C LEU A 183 4.48 1.04 6.73
N LYS A 184 5.09 0.33 7.69
CA LYS A 184 6.34 -0.42 7.48
C LYS A 184 6.13 -1.60 6.53
N GLU A 185 5.01 -2.30 6.65
CA GLU A 185 4.71 -3.46 5.80
C GLU A 185 3.90 -3.10 4.56
N SER A 186 3.34 -1.88 4.49
CA SER A 186 2.38 -1.46 3.46
C SER A 186 1.22 -2.44 3.41
N LYS A 187 0.59 -2.67 4.57
CA LYS A 187 -0.48 -3.64 4.77
C LYS A 187 -1.53 -3.06 5.73
N PRO A 188 -2.77 -3.58 5.70
CA PRO A 188 -3.80 -3.10 6.60
C PRO A 188 -3.60 -3.58 8.04
N VAL A 189 -4.10 -2.80 8.99
CA VAL A 189 -4.17 -3.12 10.42
C VAL A 189 -5.59 -2.96 10.95
N TYR A 190 -5.90 -3.71 12.01
CA TYR A 190 -7.15 -3.65 12.73
C TYR A 190 -6.95 -3.01 14.10
N ILE A 191 -7.80 -2.06 14.49
CA ILE A 191 -7.79 -1.44 15.82
C ILE A 191 -9.22 -1.46 16.35
N SER A 192 -9.48 -2.26 17.38
CA SER A 192 -10.73 -2.22 18.15
C SER A 192 -10.58 -1.26 19.31
N ILE A 193 -11.54 -0.35 19.52
CA ILE A 193 -11.53 0.60 20.64
C ILE A 193 -12.81 0.45 21.44
N SER A 194 -12.71 0.12 22.72
CA SER A 194 -13.88 0.02 23.61
C SER A 194 -14.67 1.33 23.67
N CYS A 195 -15.98 1.26 23.44
CA CYS A 195 -16.85 2.43 23.22
C CYS A 195 -16.91 3.43 24.39
N ASN A 196 -16.57 3.02 25.60
CA ASN A 196 -16.59 3.83 26.82
C ASN A 196 -15.29 4.59 27.09
N LEU A 197 -14.24 4.38 26.29
CA LEU A 197 -12.91 4.97 26.49
C LEU A 197 -12.62 6.27 25.71
N PRO A 198 -13.16 6.53 24.50
CA PRO A 198 -12.64 7.58 23.62
C PRO A 198 -12.57 8.98 24.19
N SER A 199 -13.50 9.37 25.07
CA SER A 199 -13.64 10.71 25.64
C SER A 199 -13.04 10.86 27.04
N ILE A 200 -12.46 9.80 27.62
CA ILE A 200 -11.86 9.86 28.96
C ILE A 200 -10.51 10.60 28.86
N PRO A 201 -10.29 11.71 29.60
CA PRO A 201 -9.00 12.38 29.63
C PRO A 201 -7.93 11.50 30.30
N HIS A 202 -6.75 11.43 29.69
CA HIS A 202 -5.63 10.64 30.20
C HIS A 202 -4.28 11.36 29.98
N PRO A 203 -3.33 11.29 30.93
CA PRO A 203 -2.03 11.98 30.79
C PRO A 203 -1.22 11.53 29.58
N THR A 204 -1.35 10.28 29.14
CA THR A 204 -0.60 9.77 27.97
C THR A 204 -0.99 10.45 26.66
N PHE A 205 -2.11 11.17 26.61
CA PHE A 205 -2.58 11.88 25.42
C PHE A 205 -2.37 13.40 25.48
N SER A 206 -1.84 13.95 26.59
CA SER A 206 -1.70 15.39 26.78
C SER A 206 -0.56 16.02 25.99
N HIS A 207 0.43 15.21 25.61
CA HIS A 207 1.53 15.64 24.77
C HIS A 207 1.18 15.48 23.30
N HIS A 208 1.80 16.30 22.47
CA HIS A 208 1.84 15.97 21.05
C HIS A 208 2.54 14.62 20.92
N PRO A 209 1.97 13.69 20.15
CA PRO A 209 2.67 12.51 19.64
C PRO A 209 4.16 12.75 19.39
N VAL A 210 5.01 11.81 19.85
CA VAL A 210 6.37 11.76 19.30
C VAL A 210 6.21 11.43 17.80
N PRO A 211 6.75 12.24 16.87
CA PRO A 211 6.58 11.99 15.45
C PRO A 211 6.98 10.56 15.10
N PHE A 212 6.18 9.89 14.27
CA PHE A 212 6.50 8.54 13.81
C PHE A 212 7.89 8.52 13.16
N PHE A 213 8.83 7.83 13.80
CA PHE A 213 10.13 7.54 13.21
C PHE A 213 10.12 6.11 12.69
N LEU A 214 9.94 5.98 11.38
CA LEU A 214 10.17 4.71 10.71
C LEU A 214 11.64 4.64 10.32
N SER A 215 12.41 3.83 11.04
CA SER A 215 13.81 3.57 10.69
C SER A 215 13.91 3.19 9.21
N PRO A 216 14.71 3.92 8.41
CA PRO A 216 14.83 3.62 6.99
C PRO A 216 15.37 2.20 6.84
N ARG A 217 14.72 1.37 6.01
CA ARG A 217 15.33 0.12 5.57
C ARG A 217 16.56 0.48 4.74
N LEU A 218 17.65 -0.26 4.92
CA LEU A 218 18.90 -0.09 4.19
C LEU A 218 19.28 -1.40 3.52
N SER A 219 19.85 -1.32 2.32
CA SER A 219 20.45 -2.47 1.67
C SER A 219 21.71 -2.90 2.43
N ASN A 220 21.93 -4.21 2.55
CA ASN A 220 23.22 -4.74 2.95
C ASN A 220 24.20 -4.55 1.79
N GLN A 221 25.25 -3.74 2.01
CA GLN A 221 26.15 -3.31 0.94
C GLN A 221 26.88 -4.48 0.25
N MET A 222 27.38 -5.45 1.03
CA MET A 222 28.06 -6.63 0.47
C MET A 222 27.10 -7.49 -0.38
N SER A 223 25.87 -7.70 0.11
CA SER A 223 24.83 -8.44 -0.62
C SER A 223 24.44 -7.72 -1.91
N LEU A 224 24.28 -6.39 -1.85
CA LEU A 224 23.98 -5.53 -3.00
C LEU A 224 25.07 -5.62 -4.07
N GLU A 225 26.33 -5.48 -3.69
CA GLU A 225 27.48 -5.58 -4.62
C GLU A 225 27.52 -6.95 -5.30
N ALA A 226 27.42 -8.03 -4.53
CA ALA A 226 27.42 -9.39 -5.07
C ALA A 226 26.24 -9.64 -6.03
N ALA A 227 25.05 -9.16 -5.70
CA ALA A 227 23.87 -9.29 -6.55
C ALA A 227 24.02 -8.50 -7.86
N VAL A 228 24.55 -7.28 -7.79
CA VAL A 228 24.76 -6.40 -8.94
C VAL A 228 25.82 -7.00 -9.87
N GLU A 229 26.92 -7.51 -9.35
CA GLU A 229 27.96 -8.18 -10.15
C GLU A 229 27.41 -9.41 -10.86
N ALA A 230 26.69 -10.27 -10.14
CA ALA A 230 26.08 -11.47 -10.72
C ALA A 230 25.03 -11.11 -11.79
N ALA A 231 24.19 -10.12 -11.54
CA ALA A 231 23.16 -9.68 -12.49
C ALA A 231 23.77 -9.02 -13.74
N ALA A 232 24.79 -8.18 -13.56
CA ALA A 232 25.50 -7.56 -14.67
C ALA A 232 26.22 -8.61 -15.53
N ALA A 233 26.88 -9.60 -14.92
CA ALA A 233 27.50 -10.70 -15.65
C ALA A 233 26.48 -11.51 -16.45
N PHE A 234 25.32 -11.79 -15.86
CA PHE A 234 24.22 -12.50 -16.49
C PHE A 234 23.65 -11.72 -17.69
N LEU A 235 23.32 -10.44 -17.50
CA LEU A 235 22.70 -9.60 -18.53
C LEU A 235 23.69 -9.18 -19.62
N ASN A 236 24.93 -8.82 -19.30
CA ASN A 236 25.92 -8.39 -20.30
C ASN A 236 26.39 -9.53 -21.22
N LYS A 237 26.16 -10.80 -20.84
CA LYS A 237 26.42 -11.96 -21.70
C LYS A 237 25.26 -12.27 -22.66
N SER A 238 24.06 -11.75 -22.37
CA SER A 238 22.86 -12.01 -23.16
C SER A 238 22.84 -11.21 -24.46
N VAL A 239 22.22 -11.79 -25.49
CA VAL A 239 22.07 -11.18 -26.82
C VAL A 239 20.82 -10.32 -26.88
N LYS A 240 19.71 -10.78 -26.29
CA LYS A 240 18.39 -10.14 -26.35
C LYS A 240 17.75 -9.99 -24.95
N PRO A 241 18.36 -9.21 -24.04
CA PRO A 241 17.78 -8.95 -22.73
C PRO A 241 16.52 -8.07 -22.81
N VAL A 242 15.57 -8.30 -21.92
CA VAL A 242 14.34 -7.51 -21.78
C VAL A 242 14.06 -7.16 -20.32
N LEU A 243 13.39 -6.03 -20.08
CA LEU A 243 12.92 -5.61 -18.76
C LEU A 243 11.39 -5.73 -18.69
N VAL A 244 10.87 -6.30 -17.60
CA VAL A 244 9.43 -6.40 -17.34
C VAL A 244 9.10 -5.83 -15.97
N GLY A 245 8.41 -4.69 -15.94
CA GLY A 245 7.93 -4.05 -14.72
C GLY A 245 6.71 -4.76 -14.13
N GLY A 246 6.71 -4.98 -12.82
CA GLY A 246 5.64 -5.66 -12.07
C GLY A 246 5.03 -4.77 -10.99
N PRO A 247 3.87 -5.17 -10.42
CA PRO A 247 3.08 -4.31 -9.53
C PRO A 247 3.82 -3.93 -8.24
N LYS A 248 4.78 -4.75 -7.77
CA LYS A 248 5.52 -4.46 -6.54
C LYS A 248 6.57 -3.35 -6.68
N MET A 249 6.78 -2.80 -7.88
CA MET A 249 7.60 -1.59 -8.05
C MET A 249 7.03 -0.39 -7.29
N ARG A 250 5.69 -0.31 -7.17
CA ARG A 250 4.99 0.76 -6.44
C ARG A 250 5.38 0.75 -4.96
N VAL A 251 5.19 -0.38 -4.28
CA VAL A 251 5.52 -0.51 -2.84
C VAL A 251 7.01 -0.37 -2.58
N ALA A 252 7.85 -0.81 -3.52
CA ALA A 252 9.31 -0.67 -3.44
C ALA A 252 9.82 0.75 -3.77
N LYS A 253 8.94 1.67 -4.22
CA LYS A 253 9.29 3.01 -4.70
C LYS A 253 10.42 2.99 -5.74
N ALA A 254 10.36 2.01 -6.66
CA ALA A 254 11.46 1.67 -7.57
C ALA A 254 11.20 2.08 -9.03
N CYS A 255 10.07 2.74 -9.34
CA CYS A 255 9.73 3.12 -10.71
C CYS A 255 10.81 3.98 -11.38
N LYS A 256 11.30 5.01 -10.67
CA LYS A 256 12.34 5.90 -11.19
C LYS A 256 13.65 5.16 -11.49
N SER A 257 14.17 4.39 -10.54
CA SER A 257 15.44 3.68 -10.75
C SER A 257 15.33 2.53 -11.76
N PHE A 258 14.14 1.94 -11.93
CA PHE A 258 13.89 1.00 -13.03
C PHE A 258 13.99 1.69 -14.40
N VAL A 259 13.44 2.89 -14.55
CA VAL A 259 13.58 3.70 -15.78
C VAL A 259 15.04 4.10 -16.01
N GLU A 260 15.75 4.56 -14.98
CA GLU A 260 17.20 4.87 -15.06
C GLU A 260 18.02 3.67 -15.57
N MET A 261 17.72 2.46 -15.08
CA MET A 261 18.34 1.23 -15.55
C MET A 261 17.99 0.90 -17.00
N ALA A 262 16.75 1.17 -17.43
CA ALA A 262 16.33 0.97 -18.80
C ALA A 262 17.02 1.95 -19.77
N ASP A 263 17.16 3.22 -19.38
CA ASP A 263 17.91 4.23 -20.14
C ASP A 263 19.38 3.84 -20.33
N ALA A 264 20.04 3.39 -19.24
CA ALA A 264 21.45 2.98 -19.28
C ALA A 264 21.68 1.74 -20.15
N SER A 265 20.78 0.76 -20.07
CA SER A 265 20.90 -0.52 -20.76
C SER A 265 20.42 -0.49 -22.22
N GLY A 266 19.44 0.36 -22.54
CA GLY A 266 18.80 0.41 -23.85
C GLY A 266 17.84 -0.77 -24.13
N TYR A 267 17.53 -1.58 -23.11
CA TYR A 267 16.67 -2.76 -23.24
C TYR A 267 15.20 -2.34 -23.50
N PRO A 268 14.41 -3.14 -24.25
CA PRO A 268 12.98 -2.93 -24.32
C PRO A 268 12.33 -3.13 -22.95
N ILE A 269 11.30 -2.32 -22.66
CA ILE A 269 10.55 -2.32 -21.42
C ILE A 269 9.12 -2.78 -21.69
N ALA A 270 8.70 -3.86 -21.06
CA ALA A 270 7.31 -4.24 -20.93
C ALA A 270 6.83 -4.05 -19.48
N VAL A 271 5.53 -4.11 -19.26
CA VAL A 271 4.93 -4.16 -17.91
C VAL A 271 3.96 -5.34 -17.81
N MET A 272 3.85 -5.94 -16.62
CA MET A 272 2.75 -6.85 -16.29
C MET A 272 1.43 -6.07 -16.26
N PRO A 273 0.27 -6.72 -16.45
CA PRO A 273 -1.03 -6.02 -16.50
C PRO A 273 -1.28 -5.14 -15.26
N SER A 274 -1.03 -5.65 -14.06
CA SER A 274 -1.20 -4.90 -12.80
C SER A 274 -0.15 -3.82 -12.55
N ALA A 275 0.81 -3.63 -13.48
CA ALA A 275 1.85 -2.60 -13.43
C ALA A 275 1.63 -1.49 -14.48
N LYS A 276 0.49 -1.48 -15.17
CA LYS A 276 0.07 -0.38 -16.07
C LYS A 276 0.18 0.96 -15.33
N GLY A 277 0.73 1.97 -16.00
CA GLY A 277 0.95 3.31 -15.41
C GLY A 277 2.18 3.43 -14.49
N LEU A 278 2.86 2.33 -14.11
CA LEU A 278 4.05 2.41 -13.25
C LEU A 278 5.34 2.76 -14.01
N VAL A 279 5.33 2.63 -15.34
CA VAL A 279 6.41 3.01 -16.24
C VAL A 279 5.84 4.03 -17.24
N PRO A 280 6.57 5.13 -17.53
CA PRO A 280 6.11 6.10 -18.51
C PRO A 280 5.97 5.48 -19.91
N GLU A 281 4.76 5.47 -20.46
CA GLU A 281 4.47 4.78 -21.73
C GLU A 281 5.03 5.51 -22.96
N HIS A 282 5.41 6.77 -22.80
CA HIS A 282 6.13 7.54 -23.82
C HIS A 282 7.63 7.26 -23.86
N HIS A 283 8.13 6.42 -22.94
CA HIS A 283 9.54 6.04 -22.92
C HIS A 283 9.93 5.37 -24.24
N SER A 284 11.06 5.79 -24.82
CA SER A 284 11.51 5.35 -26.16
C SER A 284 11.74 3.84 -26.32
N ARG A 285 11.81 3.11 -25.21
CA ARG A 285 11.96 1.64 -25.16
C ARG A 285 10.71 0.90 -24.69
N PHE A 286 9.60 1.58 -24.43
CA PHE A 286 8.37 0.93 -23.98
C PHE A 286 7.72 0.15 -25.12
N ILE A 287 7.46 -1.14 -24.91
CA ILE A 287 6.88 -2.05 -25.90
C ILE A 287 5.48 -2.54 -25.53
N GLY A 288 4.94 -2.08 -24.39
CA GLY A 288 3.56 -2.36 -23.96
C GLY A 288 3.45 -3.33 -22.77
N THR A 289 2.29 -3.97 -22.69
CA THR A 289 1.94 -4.91 -21.61
C THR A 289 2.30 -6.34 -22.01
N TYR A 290 3.12 -7.01 -21.20
CA TYR A 290 3.35 -8.45 -21.29
C TYR A 290 2.34 -9.20 -20.42
N TRP A 291 1.48 -9.96 -21.09
CA TRP A 291 0.42 -10.76 -20.49
C TRP A 291 0.16 -12.03 -21.32
N GLY A 292 1.22 -12.79 -21.62
CA GLY A 292 1.13 -14.02 -22.42
C GLY A 292 0.43 -13.79 -23.77
N ALA A 293 -0.52 -14.66 -24.10
CA ALA A 293 -1.26 -14.60 -25.37
C ALA A 293 -2.11 -13.33 -25.59
N VAL A 294 -2.38 -12.54 -24.54
CA VAL A 294 -3.16 -11.29 -24.60
C VAL A 294 -2.30 -10.04 -24.41
N SER A 295 -0.98 -10.17 -24.63
CA SER A 295 -0.04 -9.04 -24.58
C SER A 295 -0.39 -7.96 -25.62
N THR A 296 0.18 -6.77 -25.43
CA THR A 296 0.28 -5.78 -26.51
C THR A 296 0.90 -6.46 -27.75
N PRO A 297 0.41 -6.19 -28.98
CA PRO A 297 0.94 -6.82 -30.19
C PRO A 297 2.46 -6.77 -30.27
N PHE A 298 3.08 -7.89 -30.64
CA PHE A 298 4.53 -8.09 -30.74
C PHE A 298 5.30 -8.09 -29.40
N CYS A 299 4.68 -7.73 -28.28
CA CYS A 299 5.36 -7.70 -26.99
C CYS A 299 5.67 -9.11 -26.48
N ALA A 300 4.74 -10.06 -26.60
CA ALA A 300 4.93 -11.44 -26.14
C ALA A 300 6.09 -12.11 -26.88
N GLU A 301 6.13 -11.95 -28.20
CA GLU A 301 7.15 -12.52 -29.08
C GLU A 301 8.55 -12.05 -28.70
N ILE A 302 8.68 -10.79 -28.28
CA ILE A 302 9.96 -10.22 -27.83
C ILE A 302 10.34 -10.72 -26.44
N VAL A 303 9.40 -10.75 -25.51
CA VAL A 303 9.66 -11.20 -24.13
C VAL A 303 9.95 -12.70 -24.08
N GLU A 304 9.17 -13.53 -24.76
CA GLU A 304 9.27 -15.00 -24.69
C GLU A 304 10.41 -15.55 -25.55
N SER A 305 10.82 -14.84 -26.61
CA SER A 305 12.01 -15.21 -27.40
C SER A 305 13.33 -14.65 -26.83
N ALA A 306 13.27 -13.89 -25.74
CA ALA A 306 14.46 -13.36 -25.06
C ALA A 306 15.35 -14.49 -24.50
N ASP A 307 16.64 -14.21 -24.39
CA ASP A 307 17.62 -15.09 -23.75
C ASP A 307 17.95 -14.68 -22.30
N ALA A 308 17.51 -13.49 -21.88
CA ALA A 308 17.46 -13.07 -20.48
C ALA A 308 16.30 -12.09 -20.24
N TYR A 309 15.66 -12.17 -19.07
CA TYR A 309 14.66 -11.18 -18.64
C TYR A 309 14.86 -10.82 -17.17
N LEU A 310 14.69 -9.54 -16.87
CA LEU A 310 14.58 -9.05 -15.51
C LEU A 310 13.11 -8.70 -15.23
N PHE A 311 12.49 -9.42 -14.30
CA PHE A 311 11.18 -9.10 -13.78
C PHE A 311 11.30 -8.30 -12.49
N ALA A 312 10.85 -7.05 -12.53
CA ALA A 312 10.88 -6.11 -11.41
C ALA A 312 9.59 -6.18 -10.60
N GLY A 313 9.61 -6.90 -9.49
CA GLY A 313 8.46 -7.02 -8.57
C GLY A 313 7.27 -7.79 -9.14
N PRO A 314 7.48 -8.94 -9.80
CA PRO A 314 6.39 -9.69 -10.41
C PRO A 314 5.48 -10.33 -9.35
N ILE A 315 4.22 -10.48 -9.72
CA ILE A 315 3.26 -11.40 -9.10
C ILE A 315 2.83 -12.34 -10.21
N PHE A 316 3.23 -13.61 -10.15
CA PHE A 316 2.77 -14.64 -11.06
C PHE A 316 1.65 -15.43 -10.39
N ASN A 317 0.41 -15.09 -10.70
CA ASN A 317 -0.78 -15.88 -10.35
C ASN A 317 -1.41 -16.47 -11.61
N ASP A 318 -2.49 -17.22 -11.44
CA ASP A 318 -3.27 -17.79 -12.55
C ASP A 318 -3.71 -16.73 -13.57
N TYR A 319 -4.07 -15.51 -13.14
CA TYR A 319 -4.51 -14.45 -14.05
C TYR A 319 -3.36 -13.82 -14.83
N SER A 320 -2.33 -13.33 -14.15
CA SER A 320 -1.18 -12.66 -14.76
C SER A 320 -0.34 -13.60 -15.63
N SER A 321 -0.47 -14.91 -15.42
CA SER A 321 0.18 -15.95 -16.21
C SER A 321 -0.72 -16.60 -17.26
N VAL A 322 -1.96 -16.11 -17.41
CA VAL A 322 -2.94 -16.64 -18.37
C VAL A 322 -3.11 -18.16 -18.21
N GLY A 323 -3.44 -18.60 -17.00
CA GLY A 323 -3.56 -20.01 -16.65
C GLY A 323 -2.22 -20.76 -16.68
N TYR A 324 -1.14 -20.13 -16.22
CA TYR A 324 0.22 -20.70 -16.18
C TYR A 324 0.77 -21.07 -17.57
N SER A 325 0.38 -20.35 -18.61
CA SER A 325 0.75 -20.63 -20.01
C SER A 325 1.92 -19.79 -20.53
N LEU A 326 2.49 -18.90 -19.70
CA LEU A 326 3.64 -18.07 -20.10
C LEU A 326 4.85 -18.92 -20.50
N LEU A 327 5.50 -18.59 -21.62
CA LEU A 327 6.67 -19.31 -22.12
C LEU A 327 7.99 -18.82 -21.50
N ILE A 328 7.99 -18.59 -20.19
CA ILE A 328 9.12 -18.07 -19.41
C ILE A 328 9.88 -19.22 -18.74
N LYS A 329 11.16 -19.34 -19.07
CA LYS A 329 12.15 -20.24 -18.45
C LYS A 329 12.78 -19.62 -17.21
N LYS A 330 12.71 -20.28 -16.05
CA LYS A 330 13.21 -19.69 -14.78
C LYS A 330 14.73 -19.44 -14.80
N GLU A 331 15.47 -20.23 -15.58
CA GLU A 331 16.93 -20.20 -15.70
C GLU A 331 17.42 -18.95 -16.46
N LYS A 332 16.52 -18.31 -17.22
CA LYS A 332 16.78 -17.06 -17.93
C LYS A 332 16.31 -15.81 -17.16
N ALA A 333 15.71 -15.99 -15.99
CA ALA A 333 15.05 -14.92 -15.23
C ALA A 333 15.93 -14.33 -14.13
N ILE A 334 15.96 -13.01 -14.03
CA ILE A 334 16.29 -12.30 -12.80
C ILE A 334 14.96 -11.84 -12.18
N ILE A 335 14.63 -12.35 -11.00
CA ILE A 335 13.45 -11.95 -10.25
C ILE A 335 13.87 -11.01 -9.13
N VAL A 336 13.44 -9.76 -9.21
CA VAL A 336 13.72 -8.73 -8.21
C VAL A 336 12.46 -8.48 -7.40
N GLN A 337 12.38 -9.02 -6.19
CA GLN A 337 11.35 -8.67 -5.21
C GLN A 337 11.77 -7.40 -4.43
N PRO A 338 10.87 -6.75 -3.65
CA PRO A 338 11.18 -5.49 -2.97
C PRO A 338 12.47 -5.49 -2.12
N ASP A 339 12.83 -6.64 -1.55
CA ASP A 339 13.94 -6.83 -0.61
C ASP A 339 14.91 -7.97 -0.99
N ARG A 340 14.77 -8.56 -2.19
CA ARG A 340 15.47 -9.78 -2.60
C ARG A 340 15.67 -9.88 -4.11
N VAL A 341 16.83 -10.38 -4.52
CA VAL A 341 17.16 -10.66 -5.93
C VAL A 341 17.44 -12.15 -6.09
N VAL A 342 16.85 -12.79 -7.10
CA VAL A 342 17.12 -14.19 -7.48
C VAL A 342 17.52 -14.24 -8.95
N ILE A 343 18.63 -14.89 -9.28
CA ILE A 343 19.18 -14.92 -10.64
C ILE A 343 19.19 -16.35 -11.17
N GLY A 344 18.59 -16.56 -12.35
CA GLY A 344 18.62 -17.82 -13.10
C GLY A 344 18.10 -19.04 -12.34
N ASN A 345 17.13 -18.85 -11.43
CA ASN A 345 16.66 -19.89 -10.50
C ASN A 345 17.76 -20.49 -9.60
N GLY A 346 18.84 -19.74 -9.37
CA GLY A 346 19.99 -20.16 -8.57
C GLY A 346 20.20 -19.24 -7.36
N PRO A 347 21.29 -18.47 -7.31
CA PRO A 347 21.64 -17.68 -6.15
C PRO A 347 20.55 -16.64 -5.81
N ALA A 348 20.29 -16.52 -4.51
CA ALA A 348 19.35 -15.56 -3.94
C ALA A 348 20.07 -14.63 -2.97
N PHE A 349 19.94 -13.33 -3.20
CA PHE A 349 20.55 -12.28 -2.40
C PHE A 349 19.46 -11.52 -1.64
N GLY A 350 19.54 -11.50 -0.31
CA GLY A 350 18.55 -10.87 0.57
C GLY A 350 19.03 -9.54 1.13
N CYS A 351 18.11 -8.82 1.78
CA CYS A 351 18.35 -7.52 2.39
C CYS A 351 18.84 -6.48 1.37
N ILE A 352 18.24 -6.48 0.17
CA ILE A 352 18.57 -5.54 -0.90
C ILE A 352 17.31 -4.83 -1.32
N LEU A 353 17.27 -3.51 -1.17
CA LEU A 353 16.14 -2.73 -1.67
C LEU A 353 16.18 -2.71 -3.19
N MET A 354 15.05 -3.06 -3.82
CA MET A 354 14.87 -3.06 -5.27
C MET A 354 15.36 -1.76 -5.94
N LYS A 355 15.05 -0.61 -5.33
CA LYS A 355 15.45 0.69 -5.88
C LYS A 355 16.97 0.87 -5.92
N ASP A 356 17.69 0.40 -4.89
CA ASP A 356 19.14 0.52 -4.76
C ASP A 356 19.82 -0.45 -5.75
N PHE A 357 19.26 -1.65 -5.89
CA PHE A 357 19.70 -2.64 -6.87
C PHE A 357 19.62 -2.11 -8.31
N PHE A 358 18.48 -1.53 -8.73
CA PHE A 358 18.36 -0.97 -10.08
C PHE A 358 19.32 0.19 -10.31
N HIS A 359 19.45 1.09 -9.34
CA HIS A 359 20.36 2.23 -9.44
C HIS A 359 21.82 1.78 -9.59
N ALA A 360 22.27 0.84 -8.75
CA ALA A 360 23.62 0.30 -8.83
C ALA A 360 23.85 -0.51 -10.12
N LEU A 361 22.88 -1.34 -10.52
CA LEU A 361 22.96 -2.16 -11.72
C LEU A 361 23.05 -1.31 -13.00
N ALA A 362 22.34 -0.17 -13.07
CA ALA A 362 22.39 0.75 -14.21
C ALA A 362 23.84 1.13 -14.60
N SER A 363 24.71 1.33 -13.61
CA SER A 363 26.13 1.67 -13.83
C SER A 363 27.02 0.52 -14.33
N ARG A 364 26.52 -0.73 -14.29
CA ARG A 364 27.27 -1.94 -14.66
C ARG A 364 26.80 -2.58 -15.96
N LEU A 365 25.63 -2.18 -16.46
CA LEU A 365 25.09 -2.70 -17.72
C LEU A 365 25.77 -2.04 -18.92
N LYS A 366 26.11 -2.88 -19.90
CA LYS A 366 26.53 -2.42 -21.23
C LYS A 366 25.28 -2.19 -22.07
N LYS A 367 25.27 -1.11 -22.84
CA LYS A 367 24.17 -0.80 -23.75
C LYS A 367 24.00 -1.94 -24.77
N ASN A 368 22.78 -2.49 -24.87
CA ASN A 368 22.40 -3.50 -25.85
C ASN A 368 20.96 -3.22 -26.34
N THR A 369 20.82 -2.86 -27.61
CA THR A 369 19.53 -2.53 -28.23
C THR A 369 18.92 -3.67 -29.05
N THR A 370 19.56 -4.84 -29.10
CA THR A 370 19.22 -5.93 -30.02
C THR A 370 17.77 -6.40 -29.89
N ALA A 371 17.28 -6.59 -28.65
CA ALA A 371 15.88 -7.01 -28.43
C ALA A 371 14.88 -5.95 -28.90
N TYR A 372 15.19 -4.66 -28.69
CA TYR A 372 14.35 -3.55 -29.15
C TYR A 372 14.41 -3.36 -30.68
N GLU A 373 15.56 -3.60 -31.31
CA GLU A 373 15.68 -3.60 -32.77
C GLU A 373 14.85 -4.72 -33.39
N ASN A 374 14.84 -5.91 -32.78
CA ASN A 374 13.97 -7.00 -33.20
C ASN A 374 12.49 -6.64 -33.07
N TYR A 375 12.09 -5.98 -31.97
CA TYR A 375 10.74 -5.44 -31.81
C TYR A 375 10.41 -4.46 -32.95
N SER A 376 11.31 -3.51 -33.22
CA SER A 376 11.11 -2.48 -34.25
C SER A 376 10.96 -3.05 -35.66
N ARG A 377 11.56 -4.22 -35.95
CA ARG A 377 11.45 -4.90 -37.26
C ARG A 377 10.11 -5.59 -37.48
N ILE A 378 9.47 -6.07 -36.41
CA ILE A 378 8.19 -6.77 -36.48
C ILE A 378 7.02 -5.85 -36.11
N PHE A 379 7.30 -4.70 -35.51
CA PHE A 379 6.29 -3.76 -35.05
C PHE A 379 5.47 -3.22 -36.22
N VAL A 380 4.16 -3.42 -36.13
CA VAL A 380 3.17 -2.79 -36.99
C VAL A 380 2.34 -1.85 -36.12
N PRO A 381 2.27 -0.54 -36.45
CA PRO A 381 1.40 0.39 -35.76
C PRO A 381 -0.05 -0.12 -35.73
N GLN A 382 -0.72 0.00 -34.58
CA GLN A 382 -2.14 -0.31 -34.51
C GLN A 382 -2.94 0.64 -35.39
N GLY A 383 -3.92 0.09 -36.13
CA GLY A 383 -4.88 0.90 -36.88
C GLY A 383 -5.79 1.71 -35.96
N GLU A 384 -6.33 2.81 -36.47
CA GLU A 384 -7.32 3.59 -35.73
C GLU A 384 -8.69 2.90 -35.73
N PRO A 385 -9.45 2.99 -34.62
CA PRO A 385 -10.84 2.56 -34.63
C PRO A 385 -11.66 3.37 -35.63
N ILE A 386 -12.48 2.66 -36.41
CA ILE A 386 -13.42 3.23 -37.39
C ILE A 386 -14.31 4.27 -36.69
N SER A 387 -14.52 5.42 -37.34
CA SER A 387 -15.47 6.43 -36.88
C SER A 387 -16.90 5.88 -36.87
N SER A 388 -17.72 6.35 -35.95
CA SER A 388 -19.16 6.02 -35.93
C SER A 388 -19.95 7.30 -36.13
N ASP A 389 -21.02 7.21 -36.91
CA ASP A 389 -21.90 8.35 -37.20
C ASP A 389 -22.93 8.54 -36.08
N PRO A 390 -23.40 9.79 -35.83
CA PRO A 390 -24.47 10.04 -34.87
C PRO A 390 -25.71 9.18 -35.16
N GLY A 391 -26.17 8.44 -34.14
CA GLY A 391 -27.34 7.55 -34.24
C GLY A 391 -27.03 6.09 -34.54
N GLU A 392 -25.77 5.73 -34.83
CA GLU A 392 -25.36 4.33 -34.90
C GLU A 392 -25.25 3.68 -33.52
N PRO A 393 -25.47 2.34 -33.41
CA PRO A 393 -25.24 1.62 -32.16
C PRO A 393 -23.79 1.73 -31.67
N LEU A 394 -23.62 2.14 -30.41
CA LEU A 394 -22.30 2.31 -29.80
C LEU A 394 -21.55 0.96 -29.69
N ARG A 395 -20.28 0.97 -30.10
CA ARG A 395 -19.34 -0.17 -29.99
C ARG A 395 -18.25 0.14 -28.97
N VAL A 396 -17.73 -0.91 -28.31
CA VAL A 396 -16.70 -0.78 -27.26
C VAL A 396 -15.44 -0.05 -27.76
N ASN A 397 -14.97 -0.37 -28.97
CA ASN A 397 -13.79 0.29 -29.54
C ASN A 397 -14.00 1.79 -29.82
N VAL A 398 -15.22 2.20 -30.17
CA VAL A 398 -15.58 3.62 -30.34
C VAL A 398 -15.65 4.31 -28.98
N LEU A 399 -16.26 3.69 -27.97
CA LEU A 399 -16.27 4.21 -26.60
C LEU A 399 -14.86 4.47 -26.08
N PHE A 400 -13.95 3.49 -26.20
CA PHE A 400 -12.57 3.64 -25.71
C PHE A 400 -11.72 4.59 -26.55
N LYS A 401 -12.07 4.84 -27.82
CA LYS A 401 -11.51 5.96 -28.59
C LYS A 401 -11.82 7.30 -27.93
N HIS A 402 -13.06 7.50 -27.47
CA HIS A 402 -13.42 8.71 -26.73
C HIS A 402 -12.74 8.78 -25.36
N VAL A 403 -12.72 7.69 -24.60
CA VAL A 403 -12.00 7.64 -23.31
C VAL A 403 -10.52 8.01 -23.50
N GLN A 404 -9.85 7.49 -24.52
CA GLN A 404 -8.47 7.84 -24.86
C GLN A 404 -8.28 9.36 -25.07
N THR A 405 -9.22 10.02 -25.73
CA THR A 405 -9.16 11.48 -25.95
C THR A 405 -9.42 12.31 -24.70
N MET A 406 -10.05 11.74 -23.67
CA MET A 406 -10.28 12.41 -22.39
C MET A 406 -9.07 12.34 -21.46
N LEU A 407 -8.10 11.47 -21.74
CA LEU A 407 -6.92 11.30 -20.87
C LEU A 407 -5.97 12.49 -20.96
N SER A 408 -5.50 12.93 -19.81
CA SER A 408 -4.52 14.00 -19.64
C SER A 408 -3.48 13.60 -18.59
N GLY A 409 -2.42 14.39 -18.44
CA GLY A 409 -1.43 14.16 -17.38
C GLY A 409 -1.94 14.36 -15.95
N SER A 410 -3.15 14.90 -15.77
CA SER A 410 -3.83 15.01 -14.47
C SER A 410 -4.94 13.97 -14.27
N SER A 411 -5.11 13.05 -15.21
CA SER A 411 -6.14 12.02 -15.15
C SER A 411 -5.69 10.84 -14.28
N ALA A 412 -6.63 10.23 -13.58
CA ALA A 412 -6.47 8.91 -12.99
C ALA A 412 -7.57 7.98 -13.51
N VAL A 413 -7.24 6.75 -13.91
CA VAL A 413 -8.22 5.81 -14.47
C VAL A 413 -8.42 4.62 -13.53
N ILE A 414 -9.62 4.54 -12.96
CA ILE A 414 -10.03 3.37 -12.17
C ILE A 414 -10.65 2.35 -13.12
N SER A 415 -9.98 1.21 -13.30
CA SER A 415 -10.47 0.13 -14.15
C SER A 415 -11.02 -1.02 -13.30
N GLU A 416 -12.34 -1.19 -13.36
CA GLU A 416 -13.02 -2.30 -12.69
C GLU A 416 -12.73 -3.66 -13.37
N THR A 417 -12.87 -4.72 -12.57
CA THR A 417 -12.86 -6.11 -13.01
C THR A 417 -13.91 -6.36 -14.08
N GLY A 418 -13.51 -6.99 -15.18
CA GLY A 418 -14.36 -7.26 -16.34
C GLY A 418 -13.66 -6.84 -17.64
N ASP A 419 -14.43 -6.58 -18.68
CA ASP A 419 -13.85 -6.17 -19.98
C ASP A 419 -13.14 -4.81 -19.91
N SER A 420 -13.48 -4.00 -18.90
CA SER A 420 -12.77 -2.75 -18.58
C SER A 420 -11.27 -2.97 -18.39
N TRP A 421 -10.82 -4.04 -17.72
CA TRP A 421 -9.39 -4.34 -17.61
C TRP A 421 -8.71 -4.43 -18.97
N PHE A 422 -9.27 -5.22 -19.89
CA PHE A 422 -8.66 -5.42 -21.21
C PHE A 422 -8.70 -4.15 -22.07
N ASN A 423 -9.78 -3.38 -21.99
CA ASN A 423 -9.90 -2.16 -22.77
C ASN A 423 -9.02 -1.03 -22.20
N CYS A 424 -8.90 -0.89 -20.88
CA CYS A 424 -8.00 0.05 -20.23
C CYS A 424 -6.52 -0.28 -20.48
N GLN A 425 -6.16 -1.57 -20.60
CA GLN A 425 -4.79 -1.96 -21.00
C GLN A 425 -4.39 -1.44 -22.38
N LYS A 426 -5.36 -1.24 -23.29
CA LYS A 426 -5.14 -0.71 -24.64
C LYS A 426 -5.02 0.82 -24.68
N LEU A 427 -5.42 1.52 -23.62
CA LEU A 427 -5.25 2.97 -23.53
C LEU A 427 -3.75 3.30 -23.43
N LYS A 428 -3.34 4.36 -24.11
CA LYS A 428 -2.01 4.97 -24.00
C LYS A 428 -2.07 6.06 -22.96
N LEU A 429 -1.31 5.91 -21.89
CA LEU A 429 -1.33 6.85 -20.76
C LEU A 429 -0.40 8.05 -21.03
N PRO A 430 -0.91 9.30 -20.99
CA PRO A 430 -0.05 10.49 -21.01
C PRO A 430 0.92 10.52 -19.82
N GLU A 431 1.99 11.31 -19.94
CA GLU A 431 2.87 11.57 -18.80
C GLU A 431 2.09 12.16 -17.62
N GLY A 432 2.25 11.59 -16.43
CA GLY A 432 1.53 11.99 -15.21
C GLY A 432 0.19 11.27 -15.00
N CYS A 433 -0.36 10.62 -16.04
CA CYS A 433 -1.58 9.82 -15.90
C CYS A 433 -1.30 8.53 -15.13
N GLY A 434 -2.17 8.18 -14.18
CA GLY A 434 -1.99 7.04 -13.26
C GLY A 434 -3.19 6.14 -13.08
#